data_AF-B4VL81-F1
#
_entry.id   AF-B4VL81-F1
#
_cell.length_a   1.000
_cell.length_b   1.000
_cell.length_c   1.000
_cell.angle_alpha   90.00
_cell.angle_beta   90.00
_cell.angle_gamma   90.00
#
_symmetry.space_group_name_H-M   'P 1'
#
loop_
_entity.id
_entity.type
_entity.pdbx_description
1 polymer ?
#
loop_
_entity_poly.entity_id
_entity_poly.type
_entity_poly.pdbx_seq_one_letter_code
_entity_poly.pdbx_strand_id
1 'polypeptide(L)' 'MLSFKKKIVTDEAMRPVAVLIDYQDWQKIEQLLEAYQLQQKQDFNLNQYAGVIQLTQDPLEYQQQMRDEWH' A
#
# COMPACT_ATOMS: atom_id res chain seq x y z
N MET A 1 -7.90 1.85 -19.55
CA MET A 1 -8.28 2.49 -18.28
C MET A 1 -9.78 2.31 -18.13
N LEU A 2 -10.26 1.49 -17.19
CA LEU A 2 -11.71 1.35 -16.99
C LEU A 2 -12.24 2.68 -16.42
N SER A 3 -13.21 3.27 -17.12
CA SER A 3 -13.86 4.50 -16.68
C SER A 3 -15.07 4.13 -15.84
N PHE A 4 -14.94 4.24 -14.52
CA PHE A 4 -16.02 4.04 -13.57
C PHE A 4 -16.59 5.39 -13.16
N LYS A 5 -17.92 5.55 -13.20
CA LYS A 5 -18.56 6.77 -12.75
C LYS A 5 -18.61 6.76 -11.22
N LYS A 6 -17.85 7.66 -10.59
CA LYS A 6 -17.86 7.85 -9.14
C LYS A 6 -18.33 9.25 -8.78
N LYS A 7 -19.15 9.35 -7.74
CA LYS A 7 -19.56 10.62 -7.14
C LYS A 7 -19.01 10.68 -5.72
N ILE A 8 -18.22 11.69 -5.43
CA ILE A 8 -17.70 11.93 -4.09
C ILE A 8 -18.78 12.69 -3.31
N VAL A 9 -19.15 12.15 -2.15
CA VAL A 9 -20.08 12.77 -1.21
C VAL A 9 -19.25 13.46 -0.13
N THR A 10 -19.49 14.76 0.04
CA THR A 10 -18.81 15.60 1.03
C THR A 10 -19.74 15.97 2.17
N ASP A 11 -19.18 16.18 3.37
CA ASP A 11 -19.91 16.72 4.52
C ASP A 11 -20.17 18.24 4.40
N GLU A 12 -20.77 18.80 5.44
CA GLU A 12 -21.05 20.25 5.58
C GLU A 12 -19.78 21.11 5.62
N ALA A 13 -18.62 20.53 5.99
CA ALA A 13 -17.31 21.17 5.97
C ALA A 13 -16.54 20.92 4.66
N MET A 14 -17.22 20.47 3.60
CA MET A 14 -16.64 20.09 2.30
C MET A 14 -15.57 18.99 2.36
N ARG A 15 -15.55 18.17 3.41
CA ARG A 15 -14.62 17.04 3.52
C ARG A 15 -15.22 15.81 2.86
N PRO A 16 -14.45 15.05 2.06
CA PRO A 16 -14.96 13.83 1.42
C PRO A 16 -15.23 12.75 2.48
N VAL A 17 -16.47 12.25 2.55
CA VAL A 17 -16.88 11.23 3.52
C VAL A 17 -17.15 9.89 2.86
N ALA A 18 -17.73 9.89 1.66
CA ALA A 18 -18.08 8.66 0.97
C ALA A 18 -17.93 8.79 -0.54
N VAL A 19 -17.89 7.67 -1.24
CA VAL A 19 -17.90 7.60 -2.69
C VAL A 19 -19.09 6.73 -3.10
N LEU A 20 -19.98 7.30 -3.90
CA LEU A 20 -21.08 6.59 -4.53
C LEU A 20 -20.62 6.09 -5.90
N ILE A 21 -20.78 4.79 -6.13
CA ILE A 21 -20.49 4.12 -7.39
C ILE A 21 -21.75 3.36 -7.79
N ASP A 22 -22.05 3.30 -9.08
CA ASP A 22 -23.15 2.48 -9.57
C ASP A 22 -22.92 1.01 -9.20
N TYR A 23 -23.97 0.30 -8.82
CA TYR A 23 -23.86 -1.08 -8.39
C TYR A 23 -23.25 -2.00 -9.45
N GLN A 24 -23.55 -1.78 -10.73
CA GLN A 24 -23.01 -2.59 -11.81
C GLN A 24 -21.50 -2.36 -12.00
N ASP A 25 -21.04 -1.13 -11.76
CA ASP A 25 -19.63 -0.79 -11.78
C ASP A 25 -18.91 -1.33 -10.54
N TRP A 26 -19.55 -1.28 -9.36
CA TRP A 26 -19.05 -1.91 -8.14
C TRP A 26 -18.78 -3.41 -8.34
N GLN A 27 -19.75 -4.14 -8.90
CA GLN A 27 -19.61 -5.58 -9.14
C GLN A 27 -18.43 -5.92 -10.07
N LYS A 28 -18.19 -5.10 -11.10
CA LYS A 28 -17.03 -5.27 -12.00
C LYS A 28 -15.70 -5.00 -11.27
N ILE A 29 -15.67 -3.98 -10.42
CA ILE A 29 -14.48 -3.67 -9.60
C ILE A 29 -14.17 -4.84 -8.67
N GLU A 30 -15.19 -5.41 -8.03
CA GLU A 30 -15.05 -6.56 -7.13
C GLU A 30 -14.44 -7.77 -7.84
N GLN A 31 -14.94 -8.12 -9.03
CA GLN A 31 -14.37 -9.20 -9.85
C GLN A 31 -12.91 -8.95 -10.25
N LEU A 32 -12.56 -7.70 -10.60
CA LEU A 32 -11.19 -7.32 -10.93
C LEU A 32 -10.26 -7.41 -9.72
N LEU A 33 -10.73 -6.99 -8.54
CA LEU A 33 -9.97 -7.07 -7.29
C LEU A 33 -9.73 -8.52 -6.88
N GLU A 34 -10.73 -9.39 -7.00
CA GLU A 34 -10.59 -10.81 -6.70
C GLU A 34 -9.57 -11.48 -7.63
N ALA A 35 -9.67 -11.23 -8.94
CA ALA A 35 -8.69 -11.73 -9.91
C ALA A 35 -7.27 -11.23 -9.60
N TYR A 36 -7.13 -9.95 -9.21
CA TYR A 36 -5.85 -9.36 -8.84
C TYR A 36 -5.30 -9.94 -7.54
N GLN A 37 -6.15 -10.19 -6.54
CA GLN A 37 -5.75 -10.80 -5.27
C GLN A 37 -5.31 -12.26 -5.46
N LEU A 38 -5.96 -13.00 -6.36
CA LEU A 38 -5.53 -14.34 -6.76
C LEU A 38 -4.17 -14.30 -7.47
N GLN A 39 -3.89 -13.28 -8.28
CA GLN A 39 -2.58 -13.08 -8.90
C GLN A 39 -1.51 -12.65 -7.89
N GLN A 40 -1.82 -11.76 -6.94
CA GLN A 40 -0.90 -11.29 -5.91
C GLN A 40 -0.60 -12.32 -4.81
N LYS A 41 -1.39 -13.40 -4.70
CA LYS A 41 -1.02 -14.58 -3.92
C LYS A 41 0.17 -15.36 -4.53
N GLN A 42 0.86 -14.82 -5.53
CA GLN A 42 2.25 -15.17 -5.79
C GLN A 42 3.12 -14.82 -4.58
N ASP A 43 3.43 -15.86 -3.79
CA ASP A 43 4.59 -16.00 -2.92
C ASP A 43 5.22 -14.71 -2.36
N PHE A 44 4.46 -13.90 -1.63
CA PHE A 44 5.05 -12.98 -0.65
C PHE A 44 5.52 -13.79 0.56
N ASN A 45 6.51 -14.66 0.34
CA ASN A 45 7.10 -15.47 1.37
C ASN A 45 8.04 -14.59 2.19
N LEU A 46 7.55 -14.01 3.29
CA LEU A 46 8.36 -13.23 4.22
C LEU A 46 9.53 -14.03 4.82
N ASN A 47 9.50 -15.37 4.74
CA ASN A 47 10.62 -16.20 5.18
C ASN A 47 11.85 -16.04 4.29
N GLN A 48 11.73 -15.52 3.07
CA GLN A 48 12.91 -15.19 2.24
C GLN A 48 13.77 -14.09 2.89
N TYR A 49 13.18 -13.30 3.79
CA TYR A 49 13.85 -12.26 4.56
C TYR A 49 14.00 -12.64 6.05
N ALA A 50 13.55 -13.83 6.45
CA ALA A 50 13.70 -14.30 7.81
C ALA A 50 15.15 -14.75 8.06
N GLY A 51 15.80 -14.16 9.05
CA GLY A 51 17.08 -14.62 9.57
C GLY A 51 18.33 -13.97 8.98
N VAL A 52 18.22 -13.09 7.98
CA VAL A 52 19.40 -12.41 7.43
C VAL A 52 19.15 -10.91 7.29
N ILE A 53 19.47 -10.17 8.35
CA ILE A 53 19.79 -8.75 8.17
C ILE A 53 21.20 -8.73 7.57
N GLN A 54 21.29 -8.66 6.24
CA GLN A 54 22.58 -8.42 5.56
C GLN A 54 22.94 -6.95 5.79
N LEU A 55 23.59 -6.69 6.92
CA LEU A 55 24.13 -5.38 7.21
C LEU A 55 25.28 -5.11 6.23
N THR A 56 25.12 -4.12 5.35
CA THR A 56 26.16 -3.66 4.43
C THR A 56 27.22 -2.80 5.12
N GLN A 57 26.91 -2.28 6.30
CA GLN A 57 27.77 -1.45 7.13
C GLN A 57 27.80 -1.99 8.56
N ASP A 58 28.94 -1.83 9.24
CA ASP A 58 29.04 -2.14 10.65
C ASP A 58 28.05 -1.28 11.47
N PRO A 59 27.20 -1.88 12.32
CA PRO A 59 26.20 -1.14 13.09
C PRO A 59 26.77 -0.07 14.00
N LEU A 60 27.98 -0.28 14.54
CA LEU A 60 28.61 0.67 15.45
C LEU A 60 29.10 1.90 14.69
N GLU A 61 29.67 1.69 13.49
CA GLU A 61 30.07 2.79 12.60
C GLU A 61 28.87 3.62 12.15
N TYR A 62 27.77 2.97 11.77
CA TYR A 62 26.53 3.67 11.39
C TYR A 62 25.98 4.51 12.55
N GLN A 63 25.95 3.95 13.77
CA GLN A 63 25.53 4.69 14.96
C GLN A 63 26.42 5.89 15.26
N GLN A 64 27.73 5.74 15.05
CA GLN A 64 28.68 6.83 15.27
C GLN A 64 28.47 7.95 14.24
N GLN A 65 28.32 7.62 12.96
CA GLN A 65 28.01 8.59 11.89
C GLN A 65 26.73 9.37 12.18
N MET A 66 25.64 8.68 12.51
CA MET A 66 24.36 9.33 12.84
C MET A 66 24.48 10.27 14.03
N ARG A 67 25.32 9.95 15.01
CA ARG A 67 25.54 10.80 16.18
C ARG A 67 26.41 12.02 15.84
N ASP A 68 27.42 11.84 14.99
CA ASP A 68 28.30 12.92 14.55
C ASP A 68 27.59 13.87 13.57
N GLU A 69 26.60 13.41 12.81
CA GLU A 69 25.76 14.26 11.94
C GLU A 69 24.89 15.28 12.71
N TRP A 70 24.63 15.02 14.00
CA TRP A 70 23.80 15.88 14.85
C TRP A 70 24.63 16.84 15.71
N HIS A 71 25.97 16.81 15.58
CA HIS A 71 26.92 17.69 16.27
C HIS A 71 27.49 18.76 15.33
#